data_AF-G5DX87-F1
#
_entry.id   AF-G5DX87-F1
#
_cell.length_a   1.000
_cell.length_b   1.000
_cell.length_c   1.000
_cell.angle_alpha   90.00
_cell.angle_beta   90.00
_cell.angle_gamma   90.00
#
_symmetry.space_group_name_H-M   'P 1'
#
loop_
_entity.id
_entity.type
_entity.pdbx_description
1 polymer ?
#
loop_
_entity_poly.entity_id
_entity_poly.type
_entity_poly.pdbx_seq_one_letter_code
_entity_poly.pdbx_strand_id
1 'polypeptide(L)'
;IMAAAATQGRWLRGKVKAVPSGDTLVIMGMAKAEIPPEKMVTLASVIAPRLARRDGVDEPFAWESREFLRKLCIGKEVTFLTHATPPTQSGMSREFATVLLGGSTTQNVSKLVVANGWAKVKEQKSESNEDVAELLRLEEQAKEQGLGKWSKVPGAPEASIRNLPPSAIGGFSGFDALDFATRNKGRSIQAIVEQVRDGSALRVYLLPEFQFVQVFVAGIQSPSMGRRAAPENIAEPEVSADKPNGESKGEPRAELTSAQKVASGQTMIEVAPDPFGREAKHFTEMRTLHRDVRILPETGDRFNNLTGSIYYDEAGEVKNLALELAKNGLAKYVEWSGKLLDDKDKKEIKSAELEAKKNRIRMWTNYVPPATNSKPIHDQNFTGKVVEVVSGDCIIVADDAVPFGSPLAERRVNLSSIRCPKMGNPRTGDGRENYAREAKEFLRQKLIGRQVNVCMEYSRKVPVGDSTNPAAMSAESRVIDFGSVFLAPQSKGEGVV
;
A
#
# COMPACT_ATOMS: atom_id res chain seq x y z
N ILE A 1 24.73 6.12 18.65
CA ILE A 1 25.53 7.26 18.13
C ILE A 1 26.94 6.83 17.65
N MET A 2 27.48 5.68 18.07
CA MET A 2 28.85 5.21 17.70
C MET A 2 29.05 4.55 16.31
N ALA A 3 28.05 4.50 15.41
CA ALA A 3 28.18 3.78 14.12
C ALA A 3 28.37 4.69 12.89
N ALA A 4 28.06 6.00 12.98
CA ALA A 4 28.08 6.88 11.81
C ALA A 4 29.49 7.38 11.44
N ALA A 5 30.39 7.52 12.41
CA ALA A 5 31.72 8.10 12.21
C ALA A 5 32.73 7.17 11.51
N ALA A 6 32.55 5.85 11.55
CA ALA A 6 33.57 4.88 11.13
C ALA A 6 33.70 4.65 9.61
N THR A 7 33.12 5.52 8.77
CA THR A 7 33.00 5.27 7.32
C THR A 7 33.43 6.42 6.41
N GLN A 8 33.91 7.53 6.98
CA GLN A 8 34.42 8.64 6.17
C GLN A 8 35.73 8.23 5.47
N GLY A 9 35.87 8.56 4.18
CA GLY A 9 37.08 8.29 3.40
C GLY A 9 37.27 6.87 2.87
N ARG A 10 36.26 5.99 2.95
CA ARG A 10 36.30 4.64 2.33
C ARG A 10 35.27 4.49 1.22
N TRP A 11 35.64 3.76 0.16
CA TRP A 11 34.70 3.35 -0.88
C TRP A 11 33.70 2.32 -0.32
N LEU A 12 32.42 2.59 -0.53
CA LEU A 12 31.30 1.75 -0.13
C LEU A 12 30.51 1.32 -1.36
N ARG A 13 29.84 0.16 -1.27
CA ARG A 13 28.92 -0.34 -2.30
C ARG A 13 27.49 -0.35 -1.77
N GLY A 14 26.55 -0.04 -2.64
CA GLY A 14 25.13 -0.06 -2.31
C GLY A 14 24.23 0.00 -3.53
N LYS A 15 22.93 -0.12 -3.29
CA LYS A 15 21.88 0.01 -4.29
C LYS A 15 21.13 1.32 -4.06
N VAL A 16 20.89 2.09 -5.13
CA VAL A 16 20.14 3.35 -5.02
C VAL A 16 18.68 3.04 -4.74
N LYS A 17 18.21 3.46 -3.56
CA LYS A 17 16.85 3.28 -3.06
C LYS A 17 15.92 4.42 -3.49
N ALA A 18 16.40 5.66 -3.44
CA ALA A 18 15.60 6.84 -3.74
C ALA A 18 16.45 7.99 -4.27
N VAL A 19 15.79 8.93 -4.96
CA VAL A 19 16.38 10.15 -5.53
C VAL A 19 15.55 11.37 -5.10
N PRO A 20 15.86 12.00 -3.94
CA PRO A 20 15.07 13.12 -3.42
C PRO A 20 15.16 14.42 -4.25
N SER A 21 16.29 14.67 -4.91
CA SER A 21 16.55 15.87 -5.74
C SER A 21 17.50 15.52 -6.89
N GLY A 22 17.74 16.46 -7.81
CA GLY A 22 18.66 16.31 -8.95
C GLY A 22 20.14 16.12 -8.59
N ASP A 23 20.48 16.19 -7.30
CA ASP A 23 21.84 16.03 -6.78
C ASP A 23 21.91 15.20 -5.50
N THR A 24 20.84 14.52 -5.09
CA THR A 24 20.82 13.73 -3.84
C THR A 24 20.32 12.32 -4.10
N LEU A 25 21.01 11.35 -3.49
CA LEU A 25 20.68 9.93 -3.56
C LEU A 25 20.52 9.35 -2.16
N VAL A 26 19.59 8.42 -1.99
CA VAL A 26 19.54 7.52 -0.83
C VAL A 26 20.07 6.16 -1.28
N ILE A 27 21.18 5.74 -0.70
CA ILE A 27 21.88 4.50 -1.05
C ILE A 27 21.71 3.51 0.10
N MET A 28 21.21 2.33 -0.21
CA MET A 28 21.07 1.20 0.69
C MET A 28 22.31 0.31 0.62
N GLY A 29 22.86 -0.08 1.77
CA GLY A 29 23.98 -1.00 1.84
C GLY A 29 23.61 -2.42 1.37
N MET A 30 24.62 -3.21 0.97
CA MET A 30 24.43 -4.60 0.51
C MET A 30 24.48 -5.65 1.64
N ALA A 31 24.25 -5.24 2.90
CA ALA A 31 24.33 -6.15 4.04
C ALA A 31 23.22 -7.21 3.99
N LYS A 32 23.52 -8.44 4.45
CA LYS A 32 22.53 -9.53 4.65
C LYS A 32 21.63 -9.28 5.88
N ALA A 33 21.15 -8.06 6.04
CA ALA A 33 20.15 -7.71 7.05
C ALA A 33 18.77 -7.74 6.41
N GLU A 34 17.74 -8.03 7.20
CA GLU A 34 16.34 -8.00 6.72
C GLU A 34 15.95 -6.59 6.23
N ILE A 35 16.49 -5.55 6.86
CA ILE A 35 16.45 -4.16 6.40
C ILE A 35 17.88 -3.62 6.43
N PRO A 36 18.56 -3.51 5.28
CA PRO A 36 19.92 -2.99 5.22
C PRO A 36 19.99 -1.49 5.62
N PRO A 37 21.15 -1.03 6.14
CA PRO A 37 21.34 0.37 6.49
C PRO A 37 21.28 1.27 5.25
N GLU A 38 20.80 2.49 5.43
CA GLU A 38 20.65 3.49 4.38
C GLU A 38 21.50 4.72 4.68
N LYS A 39 21.99 5.37 3.62
CA LYS A 39 22.75 6.61 3.70
C LYS A 39 22.26 7.58 2.64
N MET A 40 21.91 8.80 3.05
CA MET A 40 21.60 9.89 2.14
C MET A 40 22.87 10.67 1.83
N VAL A 41 23.18 10.84 0.55
CA VAL A 41 24.37 11.56 0.09
C VAL A 41 24.00 12.59 -0.98
N THR A 42 24.60 13.76 -0.91
CA THR A 42 24.54 14.79 -1.95
C THR A 42 25.78 14.66 -2.85
N LEU A 43 25.59 14.77 -4.16
CA LEU A 43 26.66 14.70 -5.15
C LEU A 43 27.69 15.81 -4.89
N ALA A 44 28.96 15.43 -4.80
CA ALA A 44 30.04 16.37 -4.52
C ALA A 44 30.20 17.40 -5.65
N SER A 45 30.56 18.63 -5.26
CA SER A 45 30.95 19.75 -6.14
C SER A 45 29.89 20.26 -7.13
N VAL A 46 28.64 19.80 -7.04
CA VAL A 46 27.55 20.20 -7.94
C VAL A 46 26.33 20.71 -7.16
N ILE A 47 25.50 21.52 -7.82
CA ILE A 47 24.24 22.05 -7.28
C ILE A 47 23.16 21.91 -8.36
N ALA A 48 22.13 21.11 -8.09
CA ALA A 48 20.95 20.99 -8.95
C ALA A 48 19.93 22.10 -8.66
N PRO A 49 19.06 22.46 -9.64
CA PRO A 49 17.91 23.32 -9.37
C PRO A 49 16.95 22.66 -8.37
N ARG A 50 16.34 23.46 -7.50
CA ARG A 50 15.51 22.99 -6.38
C ARG A 50 14.06 22.74 -6.80
N LEU A 51 13.51 21.62 -6.34
CA LEU A 51 12.09 21.31 -6.50
C LEU A 51 11.23 22.13 -5.54
N ALA A 52 9.97 22.29 -5.91
CA ALA A 52 8.94 22.89 -5.09
C ALA A 52 8.90 22.24 -3.69
N ARG A 53 8.82 23.09 -2.68
CA ARG A 53 8.46 22.71 -1.31
C ARG A 53 7.01 23.13 -1.04
N ARG A 54 6.57 23.03 0.23
CA ARG A 54 5.25 23.50 0.63
C ARG A 54 5.07 24.97 0.20
N ASP A 55 3.94 25.26 -0.44
CA ASP A 55 3.57 26.58 -0.97
C ASP A 55 4.57 27.20 -1.97
N GLY A 56 5.50 26.40 -2.52
CA GLY A 56 6.53 26.83 -3.45
C GLY A 56 6.32 26.36 -4.88
N VAL A 57 7.19 26.83 -5.77
CA VAL A 57 7.29 26.38 -7.17
C VAL A 57 8.66 25.74 -7.42
N ASP A 58 8.76 24.96 -8.49
CA ASP A 58 10.05 24.44 -8.94
C ASP A 58 10.94 25.59 -9.41
N GLU A 59 12.25 25.53 -9.11
CA GLU A 59 13.23 26.29 -9.88
C GLU A 59 13.26 25.77 -11.33
N PRO A 60 13.59 26.60 -12.34
CA PRO A 60 13.68 26.15 -13.71
C PRO A 60 14.52 24.88 -13.87
N PHE A 61 13.97 23.91 -14.60
CA PHE A 61 14.55 22.60 -14.90
C PHE A 61 14.79 21.68 -13.69
N ALA A 62 14.23 21.99 -12.51
CA ALA A 62 14.41 21.16 -11.31
C ALA A 62 13.80 19.76 -11.47
N TRP A 63 12.63 19.68 -12.09
CA TRP A 63 11.95 18.41 -12.33
C TRP A 63 12.73 17.51 -13.28
N GLU A 64 13.15 18.04 -14.41
CA GLU A 64 13.93 17.32 -15.41
C GLU A 64 15.28 16.88 -14.86
N SER A 65 15.93 17.73 -14.05
CA SER A 65 17.17 17.39 -13.34
C SER A 65 16.97 16.18 -12.40
N ARG A 66 15.92 16.18 -11.58
CA ARG A 66 15.58 15.02 -10.73
C ARG A 66 15.23 13.79 -11.56
N GLU A 67 14.43 13.93 -12.62
CA GLU A 67 14.00 12.81 -13.45
C GLU A 67 15.17 12.18 -14.21
N PHE A 68 16.14 12.98 -14.66
CA PHE A 68 17.38 12.46 -15.21
C PHE A 68 18.11 11.58 -14.20
N LEU A 69 18.33 12.08 -12.98
CA LEU A 69 19.02 11.32 -11.94
C LEU A 69 18.22 10.07 -11.50
N ARG A 70 16.89 10.18 -11.40
CA ARG A 70 15.99 9.06 -11.08
C ARG A 70 16.11 7.95 -12.12
N LYS A 71 15.95 8.26 -13.40
CA LYS A 71 16.06 7.29 -14.50
C LYS A 71 17.48 6.74 -14.64
N LEU A 72 18.49 7.56 -14.32
CA LEU A 72 19.89 7.14 -14.37
C LEU A 72 20.24 6.16 -13.24
N CYS A 73 19.74 6.37 -12.01
CA CYS A 73 20.29 5.72 -10.82
C CYS A 73 19.33 4.77 -10.09
N ILE A 74 18.02 4.95 -10.14
CA ILE A 74 17.08 4.20 -9.27
C ILE A 74 17.23 2.68 -9.46
N GLY A 75 17.40 1.95 -8.36
CA GLY A 75 17.57 0.49 -8.38
C GLY A 75 18.92 0.00 -8.93
N LYS A 76 19.84 0.87 -9.34
CA LYS A 76 21.18 0.45 -9.80
C LYS A 76 22.16 0.31 -8.64
N GLU A 77 23.14 -0.59 -8.81
CA GLU A 77 24.29 -0.68 -7.91
C GLU A 77 25.27 0.48 -8.18
N VAL A 78 25.80 1.05 -7.10
CA VAL A 78 26.76 2.15 -7.12
C VAL A 78 27.88 1.89 -6.13
N THR A 79 29.04 2.46 -6.44
CA THR A 79 30.19 2.56 -5.52
C THR A 79 30.38 4.02 -5.17
N PHE A 80 30.50 4.38 -3.90
CA PHE A 80 30.52 5.78 -3.47
C PHE A 80 31.51 6.03 -2.34
N LEU A 81 32.04 7.25 -2.30
CA LEU A 81 33.00 7.74 -1.32
C LEU A 81 32.44 9.00 -0.65
N THR A 82 32.16 8.93 0.64
CA THR A 82 31.73 10.09 1.43
C THR A 82 32.92 10.97 1.81
N HIS A 83 32.80 12.26 1.54
CA HIS A 83 33.78 13.29 1.87
C HIS A 83 33.54 13.84 3.28
N ALA A 84 34.63 14.25 3.96
CA ALA A 84 34.53 14.92 5.25
C ALA A 84 33.76 16.23 5.10
N THR A 85 32.73 16.43 5.92
CA THR A 85 31.97 17.67 5.95
C THR A 85 32.22 18.35 7.29
N PRO A 86 32.49 19.68 7.33
CA PRO A 86 32.64 20.38 8.60
C PRO A 86 31.40 20.20 9.48
N PRO A 87 31.56 20.08 10.82
CA PRO A 87 30.42 20.01 11.71
C PRO A 87 29.58 21.29 11.62
N THR A 88 28.29 21.14 11.36
CA THR A 88 27.32 22.24 11.39
C THR A 88 26.77 22.40 12.81
N GLN A 89 26.49 23.64 13.24
CA GLN A 89 25.95 23.95 14.58
C GLN A 89 24.57 23.31 14.83
N SER A 90 23.87 22.90 13.78
CA SER A 90 22.52 22.31 13.82
C SER A 90 22.48 20.78 13.99
N GLY A 91 23.62 20.09 14.07
CA GLY A 91 23.67 18.63 14.22
C GLY A 91 23.25 17.81 12.99
N MET A 92 22.68 18.46 11.95
CA MET A 92 22.48 17.87 10.61
C MET A 92 23.58 18.35 9.66
N SER A 93 24.56 17.50 9.41
CA SER A 93 25.56 17.73 8.36
C SER A 93 25.11 17.02 7.08
N ARG A 94 25.03 17.76 5.96
CA ARG A 94 24.81 17.15 4.64
C ARG A 94 26.07 16.39 4.25
N GLU A 95 25.96 15.07 4.08
CA GLU A 95 27.08 14.25 3.63
C GLU A 95 27.25 14.39 2.11
N PHE A 96 28.38 14.93 1.67
CA PHE A 96 28.72 14.99 0.25
C PHE A 96 29.48 13.72 -0.16
N ALA A 97 29.21 13.19 -1.35
CA ALA A 97 29.87 11.99 -1.85
C ALA A 97 30.20 12.05 -3.34
N THR A 98 31.30 11.41 -3.71
CA THR A 98 31.54 10.99 -5.10
C THR A 98 30.81 9.67 -5.31
N VAL A 99 29.93 9.62 -6.31
CA VAL A 99 29.14 8.43 -6.63
C VAL A 99 29.52 7.94 -8.02
N LEU A 100 29.86 6.66 -8.11
CA LEU A 100 30.25 5.97 -9.33
C LEU A 100 29.19 4.91 -9.68
N LEU A 101 28.75 4.94 -10.93
CA LEU A 101 27.83 3.99 -11.53
C LEU A 101 28.63 3.07 -12.48
N GLY A 102 28.52 1.74 -12.39
CA GLY A 102 29.17 0.93 -13.43
C GLY A 102 29.21 -0.58 -13.22
N GLY A 103 28.88 -1.28 -14.31
CA GLY A 103 29.24 -2.67 -14.61
C GLY A 103 30.60 -2.74 -15.32
N SER A 104 30.65 -2.70 -16.67
CA SER A 104 31.90 -2.83 -17.46
C SER A 104 32.75 -1.54 -17.61
N THR A 105 32.19 -0.34 -17.36
CA THR A 105 32.95 0.91 -17.25
C THR A 105 32.36 1.79 -16.15
N THR A 106 33.23 2.31 -15.28
CA THR A 106 32.86 3.13 -14.13
C THR A 106 32.65 4.59 -14.53
N GLN A 107 31.44 5.12 -14.35
CA GLN A 107 31.06 6.50 -14.68
C GLN A 107 30.78 7.31 -13.42
N ASN A 108 31.29 8.53 -13.35
CA ASN A 108 31.02 9.45 -12.24
C ASN A 108 29.67 10.16 -12.44
N VAL A 109 28.76 10.00 -11.48
CA VAL A 109 27.39 10.53 -11.58
C VAL A 109 27.36 12.07 -11.61
N SER A 110 28.21 12.75 -10.82
CA SER A 110 28.30 14.22 -10.88
C SER A 110 28.69 14.71 -12.27
N LYS A 111 29.65 14.03 -12.92
CA LYS A 111 30.10 14.37 -14.29
C LYS A 111 28.96 14.16 -15.29
N LEU A 112 28.21 13.07 -15.19
CA LEU A 112 27.04 12.82 -16.06
C LEU A 112 25.96 13.89 -15.91
N VAL A 113 25.62 14.27 -14.67
CA VAL A 113 24.60 15.29 -14.39
C VAL A 113 25.03 16.66 -14.95
N VAL A 114 26.28 17.07 -14.77
CA VAL A 114 26.79 18.35 -15.29
C VAL A 114 26.90 18.34 -16.82
N ALA A 115 27.45 17.28 -17.41
CA ALA A 115 27.61 17.17 -18.86
C ALA A 115 26.28 17.26 -19.64
N ASN A 116 25.16 16.87 -19.00
CA ASN A 116 23.82 16.97 -19.58
C ASN A 116 23.08 18.27 -19.18
N GLY A 117 23.76 19.19 -18.49
CA GLY A 117 23.17 20.49 -18.11
C GLY A 117 22.13 20.41 -16.98
N TRP A 118 22.18 19.39 -16.12
CA TRP A 118 21.19 19.21 -15.04
C TRP A 118 21.63 19.76 -13.69
N ALA A 119 22.89 20.15 -13.55
CA ALA A 119 23.42 20.83 -12.36
C ALA A 119 24.50 21.84 -12.78
N LYS A 120 24.80 22.79 -11.89
CA LYS A 120 25.95 23.68 -12.03
C LYS A 120 27.09 23.25 -11.10
N VAL A 121 28.32 23.61 -11.44
CA VAL A 121 29.48 23.39 -10.57
C VAL A 121 29.46 24.41 -9.43
N LYS A 122 29.74 23.95 -8.21
CA LYS A 122 29.81 24.83 -7.04
C LYS A 122 31.10 25.65 -7.08
N GLU A 123 31.00 26.95 -6.84
CA GLU A 123 32.17 27.84 -6.69
C GLU A 123 33.04 27.40 -5.49
N GLN A 124 34.33 27.23 -5.71
CA GLN A 124 35.31 26.86 -4.69
C GLN A 124 36.24 28.04 -4.35
N LYS A 125 36.60 28.19 -3.07
CA LYS A 125 37.42 29.31 -2.55
C LYS A 125 38.94 29.06 -2.57
N SER A 126 39.43 27.88 -3.00
CA SER A 126 40.85 27.49 -2.97
C SER A 126 41.14 26.38 -4.01
N GLU A 127 42.43 26.17 -4.28
CA GLU A 127 43.07 25.67 -5.52
C GLU A 127 42.56 24.37 -6.15
N SER A 128 42.82 24.30 -7.46
CA SER A 128 42.45 23.30 -8.46
C SER A 128 42.50 21.85 -8.00
N ASN A 129 41.33 21.26 -7.82
CA ASN A 129 41.12 19.82 -7.86
C ASN A 129 40.88 19.40 -9.33
N GLU A 130 41.65 18.45 -9.86
CA GLU A 130 41.51 17.95 -11.25
C GLU A 130 40.07 17.53 -11.57
N ASP A 131 39.36 16.94 -10.59
CA ASP A 131 37.96 16.55 -10.75
C ASP A 131 37.03 17.75 -10.93
N VAL A 132 37.33 18.88 -10.28
CA VAL A 132 36.55 20.12 -10.42
C VAL A 132 36.89 20.83 -11.73
N ALA A 133 38.14 20.80 -12.17
CA ALA A 133 38.53 21.30 -13.49
C ALA A 133 37.77 20.56 -14.61
N GLU A 134 37.67 19.23 -14.53
CA GLU A 134 36.88 18.44 -15.48
C GLU A 134 35.38 18.75 -15.40
N LEU A 135 34.81 18.93 -14.20
CA LEU A 135 33.42 19.35 -14.05
C LEU A 135 33.16 20.72 -14.69
N LEU A 136 34.06 21.70 -14.52
CA LEU A 136 33.96 23.02 -15.15
C LEU A 136 34.02 22.92 -16.68
N ARG A 137 34.90 22.08 -17.21
CA ARG A 137 34.98 21.82 -18.66
C ARG A 137 33.67 21.24 -19.21
N LEU A 138 33.09 20.26 -18.52
CA LEU A 138 31.81 19.66 -18.89
C LEU A 138 30.64 20.64 -18.77
N GLU A 139 30.67 21.53 -17.77
CA GLU A 139 29.67 22.58 -17.62
C GLU A 139 29.74 23.58 -18.78
N GLU A 140 30.94 24.00 -19.19
CA GLU A 140 31.11 24.91 -20.32
C GLU A 140 30.61 24.27 -21.62
N GLN A 141 30.93 23.00 -21.85
CA GLN A 141 30.39 22.24 -22.98
C GLN A 141 28.85 22.20 -22.96
N ALA A 142 28.23 21.99 -21.79
CA ALA A 142 26.78 22.00 -21.67
C ALA A 142 26.18 23.40 -21.92
N LYS A 143 26.86 24.48 -21.53
CA LYS A 143 26.46 25.87 -21.83
C LYS A 143 26.57 26.19 -23.32
N GLU A 144 27.66 25.81 -23.97
CA GLU A 144 27.88 26.00 -25.40
C GLU A 144 26.77 25.31 -26.21
N GLN A 145 26.47 24.06 -25.86
CA GLN A 145 25.44 23.24 -26.49
C GLN A 145 24.01 23.62 -26.09
N GLY A 146 23.83 24.43 -25.05
CA GLY A 146 22.51 24.83 -24.55
C GLY A 146 21.70 23.67 -23.96
N LEU A 147 22.35 22.76 -23.24
CA LEU A 147 21.71 21.58 -22.66
C LEU A 147 21.02 21.87 -21.32
N GLY A 148 19.88 21.21 -21.10
CA GLY A 148 19.15 21.26 -19.84
C GLY A 148 18.89 22.69 -19.38
N LYS A 149 19.38 23.03 -18.18
CA LYS A 149 19.22 24.37 -17.59
C LYS A 149 19.91 25.50 -18.35
N TRP A 150 20.82 25.15 -19.26
CA TRP A 150 21.55 26.10 -20.10
C TRP A 150 20.87 26.35 -21.44
N SER A 151 19.63 25.87 -21.62
CA SER A 151 18.84 26.11 -22.82
C SER A 151 18.84 27.59 -23.22
N LYS A 152 19.17 27.82 -24.49
CA LYS A 152 19.16 29.15 -25.12
C LYS A 152 17.81 29.48 -25.77
N VAL A 153 16.85 28.55 -25.71
CA VAL A 153 15.51 28.73 -26.27
C VAL A 153 14.74 29.73 -25.40
N PRO A 154 14.26 30.86 -25.95
CA PRO A 154 13.45 31.82 -25.20
C PRO A 154 12.21 31.17 -24.59
N GLY A 155 11.94 31.44 -23.30
CA GLY A 155 10.79 30.88 -22.58
C GLY A 155 11.00 29.45 -22.05
N ALA A 156 12.11 28.78 -22.34
CA ALA A 156 12.37 27.43 -21.86
C ALA A 156 12.45 27.32 -20.32
N PRO A 157 13.08 28.26 -19.59
CA PRO A 157 13.07 28.24 -18.13
C PRO A 157 11.65 28.26 -17.55
N GLU A 158 10.79 29.14 -18.03
CA GLU A 158 9.41 29.28 -17.56
C GLU A 158 8.57 28.04 -17.90
N ALA A 159 8.74 27.49 -19.10
CA ALA A 159 8.03 26.30 -19.55
C ALA A 159 8.43 25.02 -18.80
N SER A 160 9.64 24.99 -18.21
CA SER A 160 10.13 23.84 -17.42
C SER A 160 9.54 23.78 -16.00
N ILE A 161 8.93 24.86 -15.52
CA ILE A 161 8.33 24.90 -14.18
C ILE A 161 6.97 24.19 -14.24
N ARG A 162 6.81 23.11 -13.47
CA ARG A 162 5.54 22.38 -13.42
C ARG A 162 4.45 23.24 -12.78
N ASN A 163 3.27 23.22 -13.37
CA ASN A 163 2.06 23.72 -12.73
C ASN A 163 1.52 22.67 -11.74
N LEU A 164 1.99 22.73 -10.49
CA LEU A 164 1.65 21.76 -9.46
C LEU A 164 0.28 22.06 -8.83
N PRO A 165 -0.61 21.06 -8.68
CA PRO A 165 -1.89 21.25 -8.01
C PRO A 165 -1.69 21.47 -6.49
N PRO A 166 -2.68 22.04 -5.77
CA PRO A 166 -2.58 22.27 -4.33
C PRO A 166 -2.17 21.02 -3.55
N SER A 167 -2.66 19.85 -3.95
CA SER A 167 -2.31 18.54 -3.36
C SER A 167 -0.80 18.28 -3.32
N ALA A 168 -0.05 18.71 -4.35
CA ALA A 168 1.39 18.52 -4.48
C ALA A 168 2.25 19.48 -3.66
N ILE A 169 1.69 20.65 -3.28
CA ILE A 169 2.41 21.70 -2.54
C ILE A 169 1.90 21.87 -1.11
N GLY A 170 1.19 20.88 -0.57
CA GLY A 170 0.77 20.82 0.83
C GLY A 170 -0.64 21.35 1.13
N GLY A 171 -1.39 21.74 0.10
CA GLY A 171 -2.82 22.00 0.18
C GLY A 171 -3.64 20.69 0.20
N PHE A 172 -4.85 20.76 0.75
CA PHE A 172 -5.77 19.61 0.86
C PHE A 172 -6.97 19.70 -0.09
N SER A 173 -7.05 20.77 -0.89
CA SER A 173 -8.17 21.04 -1.81
C SER A 173 -7.84 20.63 -3.25
N GLY A 174 -8.87 20.63 -4.12
CA GLY A 174 -8.68 20.51 -5.57
C GLY A 174 -8.56 19.09 -6.11
N PHE A 175 -8.76 18.07 -5.29
CA PHE A 175 -8.88 16.68 -5.73
C PHE A 175 -10.14 16.07 -5.11
N ASP A 176 -10.92 15.34 -5.91
CA ASP A 176 -12.03 14.51 -5.46
C ASP A 176 -11.70 13.07 -5.84
N ALA A 177 -11.30 12.27 -4.84
CA ALA A 177 -10.89 10.90 -5.07
C ALA A 177 -12.03 9.99 -5.54
N LEU A 178 -13.26 10.25 -5.09
CA LEU A 178 -14.42 9.41 -5.42
C LEU A 178 -14.82 9.63 -6.89
N ASP A 179 -14.93 10.89 -7.30
CA ASP A 179 -15.23 11.24 -8.68
C ASP A 179 -14.07 10.85 -9.62
N PHE A 180 -12.82 11.04 -9.19
CA PHE A 180 -11.65 10.58 -9.94
C PHE A 180 -11.68 9.06 -10.19
N ALA A 181 -11.93 8.26 -9.17
CA ALA A 181 -12.01 6.80 -9.32
C ALA A 181 -13.18 6.39 -10.22
N THR A 182 -14.33 7.05 -10.08
CA THR A 182 -15.52 6.78 -10.91
C THR A 182 -15.25 7.05 -12.38
N ARG A 183 -14.65 8.21 -12.71
CA ARG A 183 -14.31 8.60 -14.09
C ARG A 183 -13.21 7.74 -14.72
N ASN A 184 -12.35 7.14 -13.90
CA ASN A 184 -11.21 6.33 -14.36
C ASN A 184 -11.38 4.83 -14.10
N LYS A 185 -12.59 4.37 -13.80
CA LYS A 185 -12.86 2.96 -13.52
C LYS A 185 -12.44 2.09 -14.70
N GLY A 186 -11.68 1.03 -14.42
CA GLY A 186 -11.15 0.13 -15.45
C GLY A 186 -9.96 0.68 -16.24
N ARG A 187 -9.53 1.93 -16.01
CA ARG A 187 -8.40 2.55 -16.71
C ARG A 187 -7.15 2.51 -15.85
N SER A 188 -6.03 2.13 -16.47
CA SER A 188 -4.72 2.19 -15.83
C SER A 188 -4.15 3.60 -15.91
N ILE A 189 -3.85 4.19 -14.75
CA ILE A 189 -3.28 5.53 -14.60
C ILE A 189 -1.80 5.41 -14.28
N GLN A 190 -0.95 6.13 -15.02
CA GLN A 190 0.47 6.20 -14.73
C GLN A 190 0.70 7.08 -13.50
N ALA A 191 1.60 6.65 -12.62
CA ALA A 191 1.96 7.41 -11.43
C ALA A 191 3.43 7.22 -11.08
N ILE A 192 3.98 8.15 -10.31
CA ILE A 192 5.32 8.03 -9.70
C ILE A 192 5.13 7.93 -8.20
N VAL A 193 5.67 6.87 -7.58
CA VAL A 193 5.60 6.70 -6.13
C VAL A 193 6.63 7.60 -5.47
N GLU A 194 6.17 8.55 -4.67
CA GLU A 194 7.04 9.49 -3.95
C GLU A 194 7.30 9.05 -2.51
N GLN A 195 6.32 8.41 -1.86
CA GLN A 195 6.46 7.97 -0.47
C GLN A 195 5.77 6.63 -0.26
N VAL A 196 6.31 5.85 0.69
CA VAL A 196 5.68 4.62 1.18
C VAL A 196 5.40 4.78 2.67
N ARG A 197 4.11 4.73 3.04
CA ARG A 197 3.66 4.90 4.42
C ARG A 197 3.85 3.59 5.21
N ASP A 198 3.37 2.50 4.63
CA ASP A 198 3.55 1.12 5.05
C ASP A 198 3.52 0.19 3.81
N GLY A 199 3.50 -1.13 4.00
CA GLY A 199 3.51 -2.06 2.86
C GLY A 199 2.32 -1.92 1.91
N SER A 200 1.16 -1.46 2.38
CA SER A 200 -0.09 -1.40 1.62
C SER A 200 -0.61 0.03 1.38
N ALA A 201 0.16 1.06 1.74
CA ALA A 201 -0.21 2.46 1.61
C ALA A 201 0.95 3.29 1.03
N LEU A 202 0.73 3.88 -0.15
CA LEU A 202 1.72 4.68 -0.88
C LEU A 202 1.21 6.10 -1.08
N ARG A 203 2.11 7.06 -1.28
CA ARG A 203 1.78 8.38 -1.83
C ARG A 203 2.44 8.55 -3.17
N VAL A 204 1.67 9.01 -4.14
CA VAL A 204 2.05 9.03 -5.54
C VAL A 204 1.71 10.37 -6.17
N TYR A 205 2.47 10.76 -7.19
CA TYR A 205 2.03 11.74 -8.17
C TYR A 205 1.30 11.00 -9.29
N LEU A 206 0.01 11.26 -9.46
CA LEU A 206 -0.74 10.80 -10.63
C LEU A 206 -0.34 11.65 -11.84
N LEU A 207 -0.04 11.01 -12.96
CA LEU A 207 0.38 11.69 -14.19
C LEU A 207 -0.79 11.79 -15.19
N PRO A 208 -0.81 12.85 -16.02
CA PRO A 208 0.20 13.93 -16.12
C PRO A 208 0.00 15.13 -15.18
N GLU A 209 -1.11 15.22 -14.43
CA GLU A 209 -1.47 16.44 -13.67
C GLU A 209 -0.74 16.61 -12.33
N PHE A 210 0.13 15.67 -11.95
CA PHE A 210 0.87 15.65 -10.69
C PHE A 210 -0.01 15.75 -9.43
N GLN A 211 -1.22 15.19 -9.47
CA GLN A 211 -2.05 15.10 -8.27
C GLN A 211 -1.35 14.24 -7.23
N PHE A 212 -1.05 14.80 -6.06
CA PHE A 212 -0.33 14.10 -5.02
C PHE A 212 -1.31 13.46 -4.03
N VAL A 213 -1.47 12.15 -4.14
CA VAL A 213 -2.55 11.42 -3.48
C VAL A 213 -2.02 10.21 -2.74
N GLN A 214 -2.73 9.82 -1.69
CA GLN A 214 -2.47 8.56 -1.01
C GLN A 214 -3.30 7.44 -1.64
N VAL A 215 -2.67 6.29 -1.86
CA VAL A 215 -3.27 5.12 -2.49
C VAL A 215 -3.12 3.91 -1.57
N PHE A 216 -4.24 3.31 -1.18
CA PHE A 216 -4.30 2.04 -0.50
C PHE A 216 -4.38 0.90 -1.51
N VAL A 217 -3.55 -0.14 -1.31
CA VAL A 217 -3.53 -1.31 -2.17
C VAL A 217 -4.80 -2.14 -1.94
N ALA A 218 -5.63 -2.29 -2.98
CA ALA A 218 -6.88 -3.02 -2.90
C ALA A 218 -6.68 -4.51 -2.56
N GLY A 219 -7.62 -5.09 -1.81
CA GLY A 219 -7.67 -6.51 -1.46
C GLY A 219 -6.76 -6.95 -0.30
N ILE A 220 -5.86 -6.09 0.18
CA ILE A 220 -4.90 -6.45 1.24
C ILE A 220 -4.75 -5.38 2.32
N GLN A 221 -4.13 -5.76 3.43
CA GLN A 221 -3.64 -4.85 4.46
C GLN A 221 -2.30 -5.38 5.01
N SER A 222 -1.28 -4.53 4.99
CA SER A 222 0.03 -4.81 5.63
C SER A 222 0.04 -4.42 7.11
N PRO A 223 0.96 -4.99 7.91
CA PRO A 223 1.19 -4.53 9.28
C PRO A 223 1.55 -3.03 9.32
N SER A 224 1.04 -2.33 10.33
CA SER A 224 1.16 -0.88 10.44
C SER A 224 2.58 -0.44 10.79
N MET A 225 3.00 0.71 10.28
CA MET A 225 4.22 1.41 10.71
C MET A 225 4.04 2.22 12.00
N GLY A 226 2.87 2.11 12.63
CA GLY A 226 2.51 2.86 13.83
C GLY A 226 2.31 4.35 13.56
N ARG A 227 2.34 5.15 14.63
CA ARG A 227 2.22 6.62 14.59
C ARG A 227 3.32 7.20 15.46
N ARG A 228 4.15 8.07 14.88
CA ARG A 228 5.11 8.88 15.65
C ARG A 228 4.55 10.28 15.83
N ALA A 229 4.85 10.91 16.97
CA ALA A 229 4.61 12.33 17.16
C ALA A 229 5.36 13.12 16.06
N ALA A 230 4.74 14.16 15.52
CA ALA A 230 5.41 15.02 14.55
C ALA A 230 6.64 15.66 15.23
N PRO A 231 7.83 15.66 14.59
CA PRO A 231 8.93 16.47 15.09
C PRO A 231 8.49 17.94 15.04
N GLU A 232 8.72 18.69 16.14
CA GLU A 232 8.57 20.15 16.12
C GLU A 232 9.51 20.69 15.04
N ASN A 233 8.96 21.34 14.01
CA ASN A 233 9.76 21.98 12.97
C ASN A 233 10.54 23.13 13.62
N ILE A 234 11.84 22.93 13.86
CA ILE A 234 12.77 24.03 14.07
C ILE A 234 12.96 24.66 12.68
N ALA A 235 12.44 25.86 12.49
CA ALA A 235 12.68 26.65 11.29
C ALA A 235 14.20 26.81 11.08
N GLU A 236 14.71 26.43 9.90
CA GLU A 236 16.07 26.78 9.50
C GLU A 236 16.16 28.31 9.40
N PRO A 237 17.11 28.99 10.06
CA PRO A 237 17.28 30.43 9.87
C PRO A 237 17.79 30.68 8.45
N GLU A 238 17.02 31.43 7.66
CA GLU A 238 17.45 31.96 6.37
C GLU A 238 18.67 32.85 6.60
N VAL A 239 19.80 32.48 5.99
CA VAL A 239 20.98 33.36 5.93
C VAL A 239 20.78 34.25 4.70
N SER A 240 20.14 35.41 4.89
CA SER A 240 20.04 36.46 3.89
C SER A 240 21.24 37.42 4.02
N ALA A 241 21.91 37.66 2.89
CA ALA A 241 23.01 38.60 2.76
C ALA A 241 22.49 40.01 2.41
N ASP A 242 22.94 41.00 3.17
CA ASP A 242 23.03 42.45 2.94
C ASP A 242 22.14 43.14 1.86
N LYS A 243 21.24 44.03 2.31
CA LYS A 243 21.28 45.51 2.11
C LYS A 243 20.04 46.25 2.70
N PRO A 244 20.07 47.60 2.88
CA PRO A 244 19.53 48.28 4.07
C PRO A 244 18.14 48.93 3.93
N ASN A 245 17.51 49.09 5.11
CA ASN A 245 16.48 50.04 5.54
C ASN A 245 15.32 50.42 4.61
N GLY A 246 14.12 49.98 5.01
CA GLY A 246 12.82 50.57 4.67
C GLY A 246 11.74 50.01 5.58
N GLU A 247 11.17 50.86 6.44
CA GLU A 247 10.23 50.53 7.52
C GLU A 247 8.94 49.83 7.04
N SER A 248 8.55 48.76 7.70
CA SER A 248 7.11 48.41 7.86
C SER A 248 6.88 47.63 9.15
N LYS A 249 5.93 48.11 9.95
CA LYS A 249 5.51 47.55 11.24
C LYS A 249 4.68 46.28 11.01
N GLY A 250 5.11 45.18 11.60
CA GLY A 250 4.29 43.99 11.87
C GLY A 250 4.62 43.47 13.26
N GLU A 251 3.65 43.51 14.18
CA GLU A 251 3.82 43.08 15.57
C GLU A 251 4.20 41.58 15.65
N PRO A 252 5.15 41.18 16.49
CA PRO A 252 5.43 39.77 16.73
C PRO A 252 4.28 39.16 17.54
N ARG A 253 3.55 38.22 16.93
CA ARG A 253 2.53 37.41 17.63
C ARG A 253 3.23 36.62 18.74
N ALA A 254 2.88 36.92 19.98
CA ALA A 254 3.46 36.31 21.17
C ALA A 254 3.38 34.77 21.14
N GLU A 255 4.48 34.12 21.54
CA GLU A 255 4.54 32.68 21.75
C GLU A 255 3.55 32.26 22.85
N LEU A 256 2.78 31.22 22.59
CA LEU A 256 1.82 30.66 23.54
C LEU A 256 2.57 30.10 24.76
N THR A 257 2.09 30.48 25.95
CA THR A 257 2.63 29.99 27.22
C THR A 257 2.48 28.48 27.35
N SER A 258 3.36 27.85 28.14
CA SER A 258 3.35 26.40 28.41
C SER A 258 1.96 25.90 28.88
N ALA A 259 1.19 26.74 29.57
CA ALA A 259 -0.17 26.43 30.02
C ALA A 259 -1.21 26.38 28.87
N GLN A 260 -1.05 27.22 27.84
CA GLN A 260 -1.93 27.22 26.66
C GLN A 260 -1.63 26.07 25.68
N LYS A 261 -0.38 25.55 25.69
CA LYS A 261 -0.01 24.32 24.98
C LYS A 261 -0.64 23.07 25.61
N VAL A 262 -0.81 23.05 26.93
CA VAL A 262 -1.45 21.93 27.64
C VAL A 262 -2.97 21.91 27.42
N ALA A 263 -3.61 23.07 27.27
CA ALA A 263 -5.07 23.16 27.06
C ALA A 263 -5.54 22.78 25.64
N SER A 264 -4.64 22.70 24.66
CA SER A 264 -4.93 22.22 23.28
C SER A 264 -4.39 20.81 23.00
N GLY A 265 -3.83 20.14 24.02
CA GLY A 265 -3.13 18.88 23.90
C GLY A 265 -4.04 17.69 23.64
N GLN A 266 -4.28 17.37 22.37
CA GLN A 266 -4.39 15.96 21.99
C GLN A 266 -3.01 15.35 22.20
N THR A 267 -2.80 14.67 23.32
CA THR A 267 -1.62 13.84 23.55
C THR A 267 -1.58 12.78 22.46
N MET A 268 -0.80 13.01 21.40
CA MET A 268 -0.64 12.03 20.33
C MET A 268 0.16 10.85 20.87
N ILE A 269 -0.54 9.77 21.21
CA ILE A 269 0.06 8.52 21.71
C ILE A 269 0.97 7.97 20.61
N GLU A 270 2.27 7.83 20.91
CA GLU A 270 3.21 7.14 20.03
C GLU A 270 2.83 5.65 19.96
N VAL A 271 2.60 5.16 18.74
CA VAL A 271 2.28 3.76 18.47
C VAL A 271 3.47 3.17 17.72
N ALA A 272 4.10 2.14 18.30
CA ALA A 272 5.18 1.41 17.64
C ALA A 272 4.67 0.68 16.38
N PRO A 273 5.55 0.39 15.40
CA PRO A 273 5.19 -0.48 14.28
C PRO A 273 4.72 -1.85 14.75
N ASP A 274 3.73 -2.40 14.05
CA ASP A 274 3.33 -3.79 14.20
C ASP A 274 4.48 -4.73 13.82
N PRO A 275 4.53 -5.97 14.33
CA PRO A 275 5.46 -6.99 13.84
C PRO A 275 5.40 -7.10 12.32
N PHE A 276 6.57 -7.14 11.67
CA PHE A 276 6.73 -7.14 10.21
C PHE A 276 6.33 -5.85 9.47
N GLY A 277 5.96 -4.78 10.18
CA GLY A 277 5.57 -3.50 9.57
C GLY A 277 6.71 -2.80 8.84
N ARG A 278 7.93 -2.86 9.39
CA ARG A 278 9.12 -2.23 8.77
C ARG A 278 9.55 -3.00 7.53
N GLU A 279 9.43 -4.31 7.59
CA GLU A 279 9.75 -5.28 6.55
C GLU A 279 8.78 -5.16 5.39
N ALA A 280 7.47 -5.03 5.68
CA ALA A 280 6.43 -4.79 4.67
C ALA A 280 6.64 -3.45 3.96
N LYS A 281 6.95 -2.39 4.71
CA LYS A 281 7.29 -1.09 4.13
C LYS A 281 8.54 -1.18 3.25
N HIS A 282 9.61 -1.77 3.76
CA HIS A 282 10.87 -1.93 3.03
C HIS A 282 10.69 -2.73 1.74
N PHE A 283 9.92 -3.82 1.79
CA PHE A 283 9.60 -4.65 0.63
C PHE A 283 8.97 -3.82 -0.51
N THR A 284 8.04 -2.94 -0.15
CA THR A 284 7.34 -2.04 -1.08
C THR A 284 8.23 -0.92 -1.58
N GLU A 285 9.04 -0.31 -0.71
CA GLU A 285 10.00 0.74 -1.08
C GLU A 285 10.98 0.23 -2.14
N MET A 286 11.53 -0.98 -1.95
CA MET A 286 12.51 -1.53 -2.89
C MET A 286 11.98 -1.86 -4.28
N ARG A 287 10.66 -1.95 -4.41
CA ARG A 287 9.95 -2.28 -5.64
C ARG A 287 9.34 -1.08 -6.33
N THR A 288 8.95 -0.07 -5.57
CA THR A 288 8.07 0.99 -6.09
C THR A 288 8.59 2.41 -5.83
N LEU A 289 9.38 2.66 -4.78
CA LEU A 289 9.78 4.03 -4.42
C LEU A 289 10.58 4.70 -5.54
N HIS A 290 10.12 5.89 -5.94
CA HIS A 290 10.64 6.70 -7.04
C HIS A 290 10.67 5.94 -8.39
N ARG A 291 9.75 5.01 -8.58
CA ARG A 291 9.52 4.32 -9.86
C ARG A 291 8.17 4.67 -10.45
N ASP A 292 8.11 4.52 -11.76
CA ASP A 292 6.87 4.56 -12.51
C ASP A 292 6.06 3.31 -12.19
N VAL A 293 4.81 3.52 -11.80
CA VAL A 293 3.84 2.46 -11.52
C VAL A 293 2.56 2.74 -12.30
N ARG A 294 1.74 1.70 -12.42
CA ARG A 294 0.40 1.75 -12.99
C ARG A 294 -0.62 1.47 -11.90
N ILE A 295 -1.58 2.37 -11.76
CA ILE A 295 -2.63 2.30 -10.74
C ILE A 295 -3.96 2.09 -11.44
N LEU A 296 -4.71 1.08 -11.00
CA LEU A 296 -6.11 0.89 -11.37
C LEU A 296 -6.97 1.37 -10.19
N PRO A 297 -7.55 2.58 -10.26
CA PRO A 297 -8.36 3.11 -9.17
C PRO A 297 -9.72 2.39 -9.12
N GLU A 298 -10.08 1.87 -7.96
CA GLU A 298 -11.35 1.18 -7.74
C GLU A 298 -12.38 2.06 -7.04
N THR A 299 -11.94 2.84 -6.05
CA THR A 299 -12.78 3.78 -5.31
C THR A 299 -11.94 4.89 -4.66
N GLY A 300 -12.60 5.93 -4.17
CA GLY A 300 -12.01 6.99 -3.37
C GLY A 300 -12.80 7.25 -2.08
N ASP A 301 -12.18 7.94 -1.13
CA ASP A 301 -12.83 8.35 0.12
C ASP A 301 -12.93 9.87 0.27
N ARG A 302 -13.63 10.31 1.33
CA ARG A 302 -13.82 11.73 1.67
C ARG A 302 -12.55 12.45 2.15
N PHE A 303 -11.48 11.71 2.37
CA PHE A 303 -10.17 12.24 2.79
C PHE A 303 -9.21 12.30 1.61
N ASN A 304 -9.71 12.16 0.38
CA ASN A 304 -8.94 12.18 -0.85
C ASN A 304 -7.90 11.06 -0.97
N ASN A 305 -8.15 9.92 -0.31
CA ASN A 305 -7.40 8.71 -0.56
C ASN A 305 -8.08 7.88 -1.66
N LEU A 306 -7.25 7.25 -2.49
CA LEU A 306 -7.69 6.24 -3.45
C LEU A 306 -7.49 4.85 -2.86
N THR A 307 -8.34 3.91 -3.26
CA THR A 307 -8.10 2.48 -3.10
C THR A 307 -8.05 1.86 -4.49
N GLY A 308 -7.00 1.10 -4.79
CA GLY A 308 -6.80 0.56 -6.12
C GLY A 308 -5.70 -0.49 -6.21
N SER A 309 -5.64 -1.18 -7.34
CA SER A 309 -4.56 -2.13 -7.64
C SER A 309 -3.32 -1.38 -8.14
N ILE A 310 -2.14 -1.77 -7.65
CA ILE A 310 -0.86 -1.15 -8.02
C ILE A 310 0.01 -2.20 -8.72
N TYR A 311 0.41 -1.86 -9.93
CA TYR A 311 1.29 -2.66 -10.77
C TYR A 311 2.60 -1.93 -10.99
N TYR A 312 3.71 -2.64 -10.86
CA TYR A 312 5.06 -2.11 -11.11
C TYR A 312 5.82 -3.05 -12.05
N ASP A 313 6.78 -2.50 -12.78
CA ASP A 313 7.69 -3.30 -13.60
C ASP A 313 8.88 -3.77 -12.75
N GLU A 314 9.17 -5.06 -12.83
CA GLU A 314 10.38 -5.66 -12.28
C GLU A 314 11.05 -6.50 -13.37
N ALA A 315 12.16 -6.00 -13.90
CA ALA A 315 12.93 -6.66 -14.95
C ALA A 315 12.12 -7.00 -16.22
N GLY A 316 11.18 -6.13 -16.62
CA GLY A 316 10.34 -6.31 -17.80
C GLY A 316 9.06 -7.12 -17.53
N GLU A 317 8.85 -7.60 -16.31
CA GLU A 317 7.62 -8.26 -15.90
C GLU A 317 6.75 -7.32 -15.06
N VAL A 318 5.48 -7.20 -15.44
CA VAL A 318 4.49 -6.44 -14.67
C VAL A 318 4.03 -7.28 -13.49
N LYS A 319 4.30 -6.82 -12.27
CA LYS A 319 3.93 -7.47 -11.02
C LYS A 319 2.78 -6.74 -10.33
N ASN A 320 1.87 -7.48 -9.72
CA ASN A 320 0.82 -6.96 -8.84
C ASN A 320 1.36 -6.85 -7.40
N LEU A 321 1.41 -5.64 -6.84
CA LEU A 321 1.94 -5.39 -5.50
C LEU A 321 1.16 -6.14 -4.41
N ALA A 322 -0.18 -6.23 -4.54
CA ALA A 322 -1.02 -6.90 -3.56
C ALA A 322 -0.67 -8.39 -3.46
N LEU A 323 -0.52 -9.03 -4.61
CA LEU A 323 -0.15 -10.43 -4.72
C LEU A 323 1.25 -10.70 -4.14
N GLU A 324 2.23 -9.86 -4.48
CA GLU A 324 3.61 -10.05 -4.03
C GLU A 324 3.77 -9.86 -2.51
N LEU A 325 3.04 -8.92 -1.90
CA LEU A 325 2.98 -8.77 -0.44
C LEU A 325 2.32 -9.99 0.23
N ALA A 326 1.23 -10.50 -0.34
CA ALA A 326 0.53 -11.68 0.19
C ALA A 326 1.40 -12.94 0.11
N LYS A 327 2.05 -13.19 -1.04
CA LYS A 327 3.00 -14.31 -1.23
C LYS A 327 4.15 -14.30 -0.22
N ASN A 328 4.57 -13.11 0.20
CA ASN A 328 5.64 -12.94 1.16
C ASN A 328 5.16 -12.93 2.63
N GLY A 329 3.86 -13.06 2.90
CA GLY A 329 3.31 -12.96 4.26
C GLY A 329 3.53 -11.59 4.89
N LEU A 330 3.54 -10.54 4.06
CA LEU A 330 3.67 -9.15 4.46
C LEU A 330 2.33 -8.40 4.35
N ALA A 331 1.26 -9.11 4.00
CA ALA A 331 -0.09 -8.61 4.04
C ALA A 331 -1.11 -9.75 4.25
N LYS A 332 -2.25 -9.39 4.84
CA LYS A 332 -3.43 -10.26 4.93
C LYS A 332 -4.49 -9.82 3.91
N TYR A 333 -5.33 -10.75 3.47
CA TYR A 333 -6.44 -10.45 2.59
C TYR A 333 -7.56 -9.69 3.36
N VAL A 334 -8.17 -8.71 2.70
CA VAL A 334 -9.26 -7.90 3.27
C VAL A 334 -10.50 -7.99 2.39
N GLU A 335 -11.60 -8.50 2.96
CA GLU A 335 -12.80 -8.84 2.17
C GLU A 335 -13.53 -7.61 1.60
N TRP A 336 -13.59 -6.48 2.30
CA TRP A 336 -14.32 -5.30 1.79
C TRP A 336 -13.67 -4.74 0.52
N SER A 337 -12.35 -4.60 0.50
CA SER A 337 -11.61 -4.07 -0.66
C SER A 337 -11.35 -5.16 -1.71
N GLY A 338 -11.26 -6.42 -1.30
CA GLY A 338 -11.14 -7.55 -2.22
C GLY A 338 -12.42 -7.82 -3.04
N LYS A 339 -13.57 -7.27 -2.66
CA LYS A 339 -14.79 -7.24 -3.49
C LYS A 339 -14.70 -6.26 -4.66
N LEU A 340 -13.76 -5.32 -4.61
CA LEU A 340 -13.53 -4.35 -5.69
C LEU A 340 -12.64 -4.92 -6.80
N LEU A 341 -11.83 -5.93 -6.47
CA LEU A 341 -10.94 -6.60 -7.40
C LEU A 341 -11.70 -7.50 -8.38
N ASP A 342 -11.06 -7.81 -9.51
CA ASP A 342 -11.53 -8.87 -10.39
C ASP A 342 -11.44 -10.26 -9.72
N ASP A 343 -12.19 -11.22 -10.25
CA ASP A 343 -12.25 -12.56 -9.66
C ASP A 343 -10.89 -13.28 -9.72
N LYS A 344 -10.05 -12.94 -10.70
CA LYS A 344 -8.72 -13.52 -10.88
C LYS A 344 -7.77 -13.06 -9.77
N ASP A 345 -7.54 -11.76 -9.62
CA ASP A 345 -6.64 -11.20 -8.60
C ASP A 345 -7.14 -11.57 -7.21
N LYS A 346 -8.46 -11.52 -6.98
CA LYS A 346 -9.07 -11.96 -5.72
C LYS A 346 -8.72 -13.41 -5.38
N LYS A 347 -8.82 -14.33 -6.35
CA LYS A 347 -8.49 -15.74 -6.16
C LYS A 347 -6.99 -15.92 -5.91
N GLU A 348 -6.14 -15.28 -6.70
CA GLU A 348 -4.69 -15.37 -6.57
C GLU A 348 -4.19 -14.86 -5.22
N ILE A 349 -4.69 -13.71 -4.75
CA ILE A 349 -4.31 -13.14 -3.44
C ILE A 349 -4.77 -14.07 -2.30
N LYS A 350 -6.00 -14.61 -2.36
CA LYS A 350 -6.49 -15.57 -1.36
C LYS A 350 -5.64 -16.85 -1.31
N SER A 351 -5.27 -17.38 -2.47
CA SER A 351 -4.40 -18.54 -2.58
C SER A 351 -3.00 -18.26 -2.03
N ALA A 352 -2.41 -17.10 -2.35
CA ALA A 352 -1.11 -16.69 -1.83
C ALA A 352 -1.11 -16.52 -0.30
N GLU A 353 -2.16 -15.90 0.26
CA GLU A 353 -2.31 -15.77 1.72
C GLU A 353 -2.46 -17.14 2.41
N LEU A 354 -3.21 -18.07 1.79
CA LEU A 354 -3.37 -19.43 2.32
C LEU A 354 -2.04 -20.18 2.35
N GLU A 355 -1.24 -20.07 1.29
CA GLU A 355 0.09 -20.66 1.21
C GLU A 355 1.03 -20.04 2.25
N ALA A 356 0.97 -18.71 2.43
CA ALA A 356 1.73 -18.00 3.45
C ALA A 356 1.38 -18.47 4.87
N LYS A 357 0.09 -18.68 5.17
CA LYS A 357 -0.40 -19.25 6.43
C LYS A 357 0.08 -20.68 6.64
N LYS A 358 -0.02 -21.52 5.61
CA LYS A 358 0.42 -22.94 5.65
C LYS A 358 1.91 -23.04 5.97
N ASN A 359 2.72 -22.19 5.34
CA ASN A 359 4.17 -22.18 5.49
C ASN A 359 4.66 -21.32 6.67
N ARG A 360 3.74 -20.72 7.45
CA ARG A 360 4.03 -19.87 8.61
C ARG A 360 5.05 -18.76 8.32
N ILE A 361 4.95 -18.12 7.16
CA ILE A 361 5.92 -17.08 6.77
C ILE A 361 5.61 -15.74 7.44
N ARG A 362 6.64 -15.10 8.00
CA ARG A 362 6.62 -13.73 8.55
C ARG A 362 5.44 -13.48 9.50
N MET A 363 4.46 -12.66 9.12
CA MET A 363 3.32 -12.31 9.99
C MET A 363 2.49 -13.54 10.40
N TRP A 364 2.67 -14.67 9.71
CA TRP A 364 2.01 -15.94 9.98
C TRP A 364 2.84 -16.92 10.84
N THR A 365 4.01 -16.54 11.34
CA THR A 365 4.88 -17.40 12.19
C THR A 365 4.08 -18.05 13.34
N ASN A 366 3.29 -17.24 14.03
CA ASN A 366 2.46 -17.63 15.17
C ASN A 366 0.99 -17.86 14.79
N TYR A 367 0.70 -18.15 13.52
CA TYR A 367 -0.68 -18.39 13.09
C TYR A 367 -1.25 -19.63 13.78
N VAL A 368 -2.41 -19.45 14.41
CA VAL A 368 -3.25 -20.51 14.96
C VAL A 368 -4.53 -20.54 14.12
N PRO A 369 -4.80 -21.62 13.38
CA PRO A 369 -6.05 -21.77 12.66
C PRO A 369 -7.24 -21.61 13.63
N PRO A 370 -8.30 -20.86 13.26
CA PRO A 370 -9.50 -20.79 14.08
C PRO A 370 -9.98 -22.19 14.44
N ALA A 371 -10.26 -22.42 15.72
CA ALA A 371 -10.83 -23.68 16.16
C ALA A 371 -12.10 -23.95 15.35
N THR A 372 -12.21 -25.13 14.76
CA THR A 372 -13.45 -25.54 14.11
C THR A 372 -14.54 -25.59 15.15
N ASN A 373 -15.52 -24.67 15.08
CA ASN A 373 -16.74 -24.69 15.89
C ASN A 373 -17.64 -25.91 15.57
N SER A 374 -17.13 -26.88 14.80
CA SER A 374 -17.83 -28.09 14.36
C SER A 374 -17.63 -29.20 15.38
N LYS A 375 -18.70 -29.70 15.97
CA LYS A 375 -18.71 -30.94 16.76
C LYS A 375 -19.19 -32.09 15.86
N PRO A 376 -18.40 -33.15 15.63
CA PRO A 376 -18.82 -34.30 14.83
C PRO A 376 -20.10 -34.94 15.38
N ILE A 377 -20.96 -35.40 14.47
CA ILE A 377 -22.15 -36.19 14.72
C ILE A 377 -21.95 -37.49 13.94
N HIS A 378 -21.94 -38.64 14.61
CA HIS A 378 -21.70 -39.93 13.95
C HIS A 378 -22.92 -40.85 13.95
N ASP A 379 -23.89 -40.65 14.86
CA ASP A 379 -24.96 -41.61 15.14
C ASP A 379 -26.39 -41.00 15.11
N GLN A 380 -26.61 -39.92 14.35
CA GLN A 380 -27.93 -39.25 14.28
C GLN A 380 -28.55 -39.28 12.89
N ASN A 381 -28.21 -40.29 12.09
CA ASN A 381 -28.80 -40.52 10.77
C ASN A 381 -30.27 -40.90 10.92
N PHE A 382 -31.11 -40.45 10.00
CA PHE A 382 -32.55 -40.70 10.04
C PHE A 382 -33.16 -40.71 8.64
N THR A 383 -34.36 -41.27 8.52
CA THR A 383 -35.17 -41.20 7.31
C THR A 383 -36.34 -40.26 7.55
N GLY A 384 -36.79 -39.60 6.49
CA GLY A 384 -37.92 -38.70 6.63
C GLY A 384 -38.39 -38.09 5.33
N LYS A 385 -39.52 -37.39 5.41
CA LYS A 385 -40.10 -36.66 4.28
C LYS A 385 -39.73 -35.19 4.36
N VAL A 386 -39.24 -34.60 3.26
CA VAL A 386 -38.93 -33.17 3.23
C VAL A 386 -40.23 -32.35 3.23
N VAL A 387 -40.43 -31.53 4.25
CA VAL A 387 -41.65 -30.72 4.44
C VAL A 387 -41.46 -29.25 4.11
N GLU A 388 -40.24 -28.72 4.24
CA GLU A 388 -39.92 -27.34 3.88
C GLU A 388 -38.53 -27.23 3.25
N VAL A 389 -38.39 -26.30 2.31
CA VAL A 389 -37.09 -25.81 1.84
C VAL A 389 -36.92 -24.37 2.28
N VAL A 390 -35.99 -24.13 3.20
CA VAL A 390 -35.77 -22.82 3.81
C VAL A 390 -34.87 -21.96 2.91
N SER A 391 -33.75 -22.51 2.44
CA SER A 391 -32.76 -21.90 1.53
C SER A 391 -32.20 -22.94 0.54
N GLY A 392 -31.32 -22.53 -0.37
CA GLY A 392 -30.67 -23.43 -1.34
C GLY A 392 -29.73 -24.48 -0.73
N ASP A 393 -29.54 -24.48 0.59
CA ASP A 393 -28.75 -25.43 1.35
C ASP A 393 -29.40 -25.86 2.68
N CYS A 394 -30.66 -25.49 2.94
CA CYS A 394 -31.33 -25.79 4.21
C CYS A 394 -32.75 -26.30 3.97
N ILE A 395 -33.04 -27.46 4.53
CA ILE A 395 -34.34 -28.13 4.44
C ILE A 395 -34.85 -28.50 5.83
N ILE A 396 -36.16 -28.71 5.95
CA ILE A 396 -36.80 -29.30 7.12
C ILE A 396 -37.35 -30.65 6.71
N VAL A 397 -36.99 -31.68 7.47
CA VAL A 397 -37.38 -33.07 7.24
C VAL A 397 -38.23 -33.53 8.41
N ALA A 398 -39.41 -34.06 8.13
CA ALA A 398 -40.22 -34.77 9.12
C ALA A 398 -39.62 -36.17 9.34
N ASP A 399 -39.07 -36.42 10.52
CA ASP A 399 -38.43 -37.67 10.92
C ASP A 399 -39.48 -38.79 11.06
N ASP A 400 -39.29 -39.90 10.32
CA ASP A 400 -40.23 -41.03 10.31
C ASP A 400 -40.32 -41.73 11.68
N ALA A 401 -39.30 -41.59 12.54
CA ALA A 401 -39.29 -42.19 13.87
C ALA A 401 -40.23 -41.47 14.86
N VAL A 402 -40.75 -40.29 14.49
CA VAL A 402 -41.61 -39.46 15.34
C VAL A 402 -43.04 -39.39 14.75
N PRO A 403 -44.10 -39.55 15.57
CA PRO A 403 -45.47 -39.49 15.07
C PRO A 403 -45.80 -38.21 14.31
N PHE A 404 -46.54 -38.35 13.21
CA PHE A 404 -46.99 -37.26 12.37
C PHE A 404 -47.79 -36.22 13.19
N GLY A 405 -47.43 -34.93 13.05
CA GLY A 405 -48.06 -33.83 13.78
C GLY A 405 -47.37 -33.44 15.10
N SER A 406 -46.35 -34.18 15.54
CA SER A 406 -45.51 -33.75 16.66
C SER A 406 -44.57 -32.62 16.24
N PRO A 407 -44.45 -31.51 16.99
CA PRO A 407 -43.45 -30.47 16.74
C PRO A 407 -42.00 -30.99 16.79
N LEU A 408 -41.79 -32.14 17.44
CA LEU A 408 -40.48 -32.81 17.53
C LEU A 408 -40.12 -33.61 16.28
N ALA A 409 -41.07 -33.83 15.35
CA ALA A 409 -40.80 -34.54 14.11
C ALA A 409 -40.01 -33.68 13.11
N GLU A 410 -40.07 -32.35 13.22
CA GLU A 410 -39.42 -31.45 12.28
C GLU A 410 -37.93 -31.24 12.60
N ARG A 411 -37.06 -31.83 11.79
CA ARG A 411 -35.61 -31.69 11.90
C ARG A 411 -35.07 -30.79 10.80
N ARG A 412 -34.43 -29.69 11.20
CA ARG A 412 -33.77 -28.77 10.30
C ARG A 412 -32.37 -29.26 9.94
N VAL A 413 -32.10 -29.44 8.65
CA VAL A 413 -30.83 -29.98 8.15
C VAL A 413 -30.21 -28.96 7.20
N ASN A 414 -28.95 -28.61 7.44
CA ASN A 414 -28.14 -27.82 6.50
C ASN A 414 -27.25 -28.78 5.71
N LEU A 415 -27.19 -28.61 4.40
CA LEU A 415 -26.38 -29.47 3.54
C LEU A 415 -24.90 -29.27 3.88
N SER A 416 -24.21 -30.37 4.18
CA SER A 416 -22.79 -30.35 4.51
C SER A 416 -21.95 -29.91 3.29
N SER A 417 -20.78 -29.34 3.58
CA SER A 417 -19.75 -28.99 2.57
C SER A 417 -20.12 -27.97 1.48
N ILE A 418 -21.34 -27.41 1.52
CA ILE A 418 -21.78 -26.36 0.59
C ILE A 418 -22.32 -25.13 1.35
N ARG A 419 -22.37 -23.99 0.66
CA ARG A 419 -22.99 -22.74 1.11
C ARG A 419 -23.77 -22.15 -0.06
N CYS A 420 -25.05 -21.86 0.13
CA CYS A 420 -25.87 -21.24 -0.91
C CYS A 420 -25.86 -19.70 -0.80
N PRO A 421 -26.14 -18.98 -1.90
CA PRO A 421 -26.36 -17.54 -1.86
C PRO A 421 -27.48 -17.18 -0.89
N LYS A 422 -27.27 -16.18 -0.06
CA LYS A 422 -28.20 -15.80 1.00
C LYS A 422 -29.47 -15.19 0.43
N MET A 423 -30.62 -15.62 0.96
CA MET A 423 -31.93 -15.05 0.61
C MET A 423 -32.10 -13.58 1.08
N GLY A 424 -31.20 -13.10 1.95
CA GLY A 424 -31.32 -11.82 2.65
C GLY A 424 -32.27 -11.92 3.85
N ASN A 425 -32.21 -10.94 4.75
CA ASN A 425 -33.15 -10.81 5.85
C ASN A 425 -33.72 -9.38 5.86
N PRO A 426 -35.02 -9.21 5.55
CA PRO A 426 -35.65 -7.89 5.51
C PRO A 426 -35.55 -7.11 6.82
N ARG A 427 -35.39 -7.80 7.96
CA ARG A 427 -35.26 -7.16 9.28
C ARG A 427 -33.87 -6.59 9.56
N THR A 428 -32.81 -7.14 8.96
CA THR A 428 -31.42 -6.70 9.19
C THR A 428 -30.89 -5.81 8.05
N GLY A 429 -31.71 -5.52 7.04
CA GLY A 429 -31.29 -4.75 5.86
C GLY A 429 -30.34 -5.53 4.93
N ASP A 430 -30.11 -6.81 5.20
CA ASP A 430 -29.29 -7.67 4.34
C ASP A 430 -30.03 -7.97 3.04
N GLY A 431 -29.54 -7.40 1.94
CA GLY A 431 -30.02 -7.68 0.59
C GLY A 431 -29.84 -9.15 0.21
N ARG A 432 -30.70 -9.61 -0.69
CA ARG A 432 -30.62 -10.94 -1.30
C ARG A 432 -29.37 -11.03 -2.20
N GLU A 433 -28.58 -12.09 -2.06
CA GLU A 433 -27.47 -12.38 -2.97
C GLU A 433 -27.97 -12.91 -4.33
N ASN A 434 -27.18 -12.71 -5.38
CA ASN A 434 -27.50 -13.17 -6.73
C ASN A 434 -27.76 -14.69 -6.74
N TYR A 435 -28.74 -15.13 -7.53
CA TYR A 435 -29.14 -16.53 -7.69
C TYR A 435 -29.71 -17.23 -6.44
N ALA A 436 -29.94 -16.51 -5.34
CA ALA A 436 -30.50 -17.13 -4.13
C ALA A 436 -31.92 -17.69 -4.34
N ARG A 437 -32.70 -17.20 -5.31
CA ARG A 437 -34.08 -17.69 -5.59
C ARG A 437 -34.03 -19.01 -6.31
N GLU A 438 -33.18 -19.01 -7.31
CA GLU A 438 -32.93 -20.05 -8.26
C GLU A 438 -32.37 -21.25 -7.51
N ALA A 439 -31.41 -21.05 -6.60
CA ALA A 439 -30.89 -22.10 -5.73
C ALA A 439 -31.97 -22.70 -4.79
N LYS A 440 -32.78 -21.85 -4.13
CA LYS A 440 -33.87 -22.32 -3.26
C LYS A 440 -34.93 -23.09 -4.05
N GLU A 441 -35.36 -22.56 -5.18
CA GLU A 441 -36.41 -23.12 -6.02
C GLU A 441 -35.98 -24.43 -6.67
N PHE A 442 -34.71 -24.53 -7.09
CA PHE A 442 -34.12 -25.78 -7.57
C PHE A 442 -34.22 -26.87 -6.50
N LEU A 443 -33.82 -26.56 -5.26
CA LEU A 443 -33.88 -27.52 -4.16
C LEU A 443 -35.34 -27.89 -3.81
N ARG A 444 -36.25 -26.90 -3.82
CA ARG A 444 -37.68 -27.12 -3.61
C ARG A 444 -38.27 -28.08 -4.64
N GLN A 445 -38.04 -27.85 -5.93
CA GLN A 445 -38.55 -28.72 -7.00
C GLN A 445 -38.02 -30.15 -6.92
N LYS A 446 -36.78 -30.32 -6.43
CA LYS A 446 -36.14 -31.63 -6.33
C LYS A 446 -36.51 -32.40 -5.08
N LEU A 447 -36.70 -31.75 -3.94
CA LEU A 447 -36.78 -32.43 -2.65
C LEU A 447 -38.14 -32.35 -1.97
N ILE A 448 -38.94 -31.30 -2.19
CA ILE A 448 -40.18 -31.09 -1.43
C ILE A 448 -41.13 -32.31 -1.57
N GLY A 449 -41.62 -32.81 -0.44
CA GLY A 449 -42.50 -33.96 -0.37
C GLY A 449 -41.86 -35.31 -0.70
N ARG A 450 -40.55 -35.39 -0.95
CA ARG A 450 -39.85 -36.65 -1.22
C ARG A 450 -39.32 -37.29 0.05
N GLN A 451 -39.22 -38.62 0.01
CA GLN A 451 -38.54 -39.42 1.03
C GLN A 451 -37.03 -39.31 0.88
N VAL A 452 -36.33 -39.04 1.98
CA VAL A 452 -34.88 -38.89 2.03
C VAL A 452 -34.26 -39.67 3.17
N ASN A 453 -33.01 -40.10 2.96
CA ASN A 453 -32.12 -40.59 4.01
C ASN A 453 -31.13 -39.46 4.34
N VAL A 454 -31.07 -39.07 5.60
CA VAL A 454 -30.20 -37.99 6.08
C VAL A 454 -29.07 -38.58 6.90
N CYS A 455 -27.83 -38.26 6.52
CA CYS A 455 -26.63 -38.57 7.28
C CYS A 455 -26.11 -37.31 7.97
N MET A 456 -26.29 -37.21 9.29
CA MET A 456 -25.81 -36.04 10.05
C MET A 456 -24.29 -36.16 10.27
N GLU A 457 -23.55 -35.08 10.06
CA GLU A 457 -22.08 -35.11 10.05
C GLU A 457 -21.46 -34.25 11.15
N TYR A 458 -21.95 -33.04 11.36
CA TYR A 458 -21.43 -32.15 12.41
C TYR A 458 -22.44 -31.05 12.77
N SER A 459 -22.30 -30.50 13.99
CA SER A 459 -23.03 -29.32 14.44
C SER A 459 -22.09 -28.13 14.61
N ARG A 460 -22.54 -26.91 14.32
CA ARG A 460 -21.78 -25.68 14.57
C ARG A 460 -22.51 -24.76 15.54
N LYS A 461 -21.79 -24.25 16.54
CA LYS A 461 -22.28 -23.13 17.37
C LYS A 461 -22.06 -21.81 16.62
N VAL A 462 -23.15 -21.06 16.42
CA VAL A 462 -23.15 -19.76 15.77
C VAL A 462 -23.65 -18.71 16.77
N PRO A 463 -22.89 -17.63 17.05
CA PRO A 463 -23.36 -16.53 17.89
C PRO A 463 -24.65 -15.93 17.34
N VAL A 464 -25.61 -15.61 18.22
CA VAL A 464 -26.81 -14.85 17.88
C VAL A 464 -26.52 -13.39 18.22
N GLY A 465 -26.07 -12.62 17.22
CA GLY A 465 -25.80 -11.19 17.39
C GLY A 465 -25.53 -10.50 16.05
N ASP A 466 -26.16 -9.34 15.84
CA ASP A 466 -26.01 -8.50 14.66
C ASP A 466 -24.54 -8.07 14.48
N SER A 467 -24.01 -8.23 13.27
CA SER A 467 -22.63 -7.96 12.91
C SER A 467 -22.27 -6.47 12.79
N THR A 468 -22.86 -5.60 13.60
CA THR A 468 -22.64 -4.15 13.54
C THR A 468 -22.39 -3.46 14.88
N ASN A 469 -22.38 -4.15 16.03
CA ASN A 469 -22.00 -3.51 17.30
C ASN A 469 -21.32 -4.47 18.29
N PRO A 470 -20.01 -4.33 18.58
CA PRO A 470 -19.28 -5.22 19.49
C PRO A 470 -19.68 -5.08 20.97
N ALA A 471 -20.45 -4.05 21.33
CA ALA A 471 -20.73 -3.67 22.72
C ALA A 471 -22.04 -4.24 23.29
N ALA A 472 -22.83 -4.98 22.51
CA ALA A 472 -24.08 -5.61 22.95
C ALA A 472 -24.06 -7.12 22.66
N MET A 473 -23.02 -7.82 23.12
CA MET A 473 -22.98 -9.28 23.04
C MET A 473 -23.80 -9.89 24.18
N SER A 474 -25.10 -10.09 23.93
CA SER A 474 -25.84 -11.17 24.60
C SER A 474 -25.19 -12.50 24.18
N ALA A 475 -24.81 -13.32 25.16
CA ALA A 475 -24.07 -14.57 24.96
C ALA A 475 -24.94 -15.75 24.51
N GLU A 476 -25.98 -15.51 23.70
CA GLU A 476 -26.78 -16.60 23.14
C GLU A 476 -26.13 -17.12 21.86
N SER A 477 -25.83 -18.42 21.81
CA SER A 477 -25.34 -19.10 20.62
C SER A 477 -26.34 -20.15 20.19
N ARG A 478 -26.65 -20.21 18.88
CA ARG A 478 -27.52 -21.24 18.30
C ARG A 478 -26.69 -22.35 17.71
N VAL A 479 -27.13 -23.60 17.88
CA VAL A 479 -26.52 -24.77 17.25
C VAL A 479 -27.16 -24.97 15.88
N ILE A 480 -26.34 -25.20 14.86
CA ILE A 480 -26.77 -25.48 13.48
C ILE A 480 -26.21 -26.83 13.08
N ASP A 481 -27.09 -27.76 12.73
CA ASP A 481 -26.70 -29.11 12.34
C ASP A 481 -26.55 -29.25 10.82
N PHE A 482 -25.51 -29.99 10.41
CA PHE A 482 -25.14 -30.23 9.03
C PHE A 482 -25.13 -31.72 8.71
N GLY A 483 -25.61 -32.07 7.52
CA GLY A 483 -25.65 -33.44 7.05
C GLY A 483 -25.77 -33.57 5.53
N SER A 484 -25.46 -34.75 5.03
CA SER A 484 -25.70 -35.17 3.64
C SER A 484 -27.12 -35.72 3.49
N VAL A 485 -27.77 -35.42 2.36
CA VAL A 485 -29.16 -35.85 2.09
C VAL A 485 -29.19 -36.68 0.82
N PHE A 486 -29.70 -37.91 0.92
CA PHE A 486 -29.80 -38.87 -0.16
C PHE A 486 -31.28 -39.10 -0.49
N LEU A 487 -31.64 -39.04 -1.77
CA LEU A 487 -32.98 -39.42 -2.21
C LEU A 487 -33.18 -40.92 -2.01
N ALA A 488 -34.28 -41.31 -1.36
CA ALA A 488 -34.63 -42.73 -1.28
C ALA A 488 -34.92 -43.28 -2.69
N PRO A 489 -34.53 -44.54 -2.99
CA PRO A 489 -34.84 -45.16 -4.27
C PRO A 489 -36.36 -45.19 -4.48
N GLN A 490 -36.83 -44.69 -5.63
CA GLN A 490 -38.24 -44.80 -6.00
C GLN A 490 -38.56 -46.28 -6.16
N SER A 491 -39.50 -46.80 -5.37
CA SER A 491 -40.15 -48.06 -5.70
C SER A 491 -40.78 -47.88 -7.09
N LYS A 492 -40.27 -48.60 -8.09
CA LYS A 492 -40.99 -48.76 -9.36
C LYS A 492 -42.34 -49.36 -9.01
N GLY A 493 -43.40 -48.56 -9.11
CA GLY A 493 -44.76 -49.05 -8.96
C GLY A 493 -44.96 -50.23 -9.91
N GLU A 494 -45.44 -51.33 -9.35
CA GLU A 494 -46.05 -52.42 -10.08
C GLU A 494 -47.08 -51.83 -11.05
N GLY A 495 -46.96 -52.22 -12.31
CA GLY A 495 -48.03 -52.02 -13.27
C GLY A 495 -49.24 -52.81 -12.80
N VAL A 496 -50.40 -52.15 -12.77
CA VAL A 496 -51.69 -52.81 -12.94
C VAL A 496 -52.39 -52.09 -14.08
N VAL A 497 -52.88 -52.93 -15.00
CA VAL A 497 -53.49 -52.69 -16.30
C VAL A 497 -54.61 -51.65 -16.28
#